data_AF-A0A1J4KBL8-F1
#
_entry.id   AF-A0A1J4KBL8-F1
#
_cell.length_a   1.000
_cell.length_b   1.000
_cell.length_c   1.000
_cell.angle_alpha   90.00
_cell.angle_beta   90.00
_cell.angle_gamma   90.00
#
_symmetry.space_group_name_H-M   'P 1'
#
loop_
_entity.id
_entity.type
_entity.pdbx_description
1 polymer ?
#
loop_
_entity_poly.entity_id
_entity_poly.type
_entity_poly.pdbx_seq_one_letter_code
_entity_poly.pdbx_strand_id
1 'polypeptide(L)'
;MNTTINSLFLSHVFSAPIMSKSFLSMKNSYISHGFNCFYYNLNRLKLFRSTFSNFLCTPLIYDMENVFNGIYYERPLNQPQSGDLLKIIDSKFINCKSSLNGGAICYISKLDRVLVYQTQFISCFSHKNGGALFFDTKLTKIHYICASNCTADENGQFLYLTVSRYSNISYITHFQAINCKKSSSSGFLCKNGNHDLSHLNISFNTVKKFGAALNAESTFKFVLKFVNIDENKGETILTLFSTTSILQKVKIGYNEAANAIIFFSQQLTIDHSIFIPNSTYIFLPLKGANGLIENSIFASHQSEQQSIVYKNCNFDAIDHQIIPISLNICENNDHINISSESNSETESTIIIRREKSKHDKKRIFDIEMDEENEEENLFNDEIPQKGNTTLSNQDILNDCPGPNTIRVKGKCKCLKKFPFGDPDIESGCWKCNDQCDDNAVCVSPGKCQCKEGFDGDGVNKCDLPLPVIYEISPKNVNKNGNQNIHVFYEINNNFTYRKVFCKIGSAYSVGTLISVKHVLCYLSRITENDSTAFRVSLSFDNETWSKENIFVFLNDGNLSRRYRIQIVGQVWIFFAIIGVILYWTLKNKNKKEEKKMETLDRSEMESFNLQIPLQELEEIDSD
;
A
#
# COMPACT_ATOMS: atom_id res chain seq x y z
N MET A 1 -0.56 4.51 -30.67
CA MET A 1 0.77 4.97 -31.16
C MET A 1 1.57 5.51 -29.99
N ASN A 2 2.71 4.92 -29.68
CA ASN A 2 3.59 5.46 -28.63
C ASN A 2 4.14 6.81 -29.10
N THR A 3 4.03 7.84 -28.26
CA THR A 3 4.46 9.20 -28.61
C THR A 3 5.67 9.56 -27.75
N THR A 4 6.75 10.04 -28.39
CA THR A 4 7.93 10.54 -27.69
C THR A 4 8.16 11.99 -28.07
N ILE A 5 8.20 12.87 -27.07
CA ILE A 5 8.49 14.29 -27.17
C ILE A 5 9.91 14.50 -26.63
N ASN A 6 10.87 14.77 -27.52
CA ASN A 6 12.27 14.89 -27.13
C ASN A 6 12.61 16.19 -26.39
N SER A 7 11.88 17.26 -26.71
CA SER A 7 11.91 18.55 -26.03
C SER A 7 10.67 19.32 -26.41
N LEU A 8 10.11 20.05 -25.45
CA LEU A 8 8.95 20.90 -25.62
C LEU A 8 9.10 22.11 -24.71
N PHE A 9 8.98 23.30 -25.28
CA PHE A 9 8.94 24.55 -24.52
C PHE A 9 7.55 25.17 -24.67
N LEU A 10 6.81 25.26 -23.57
CA LEU A 10 5.49 25.89 -23.53
C LEU A 10 5.41 26.90 -22.39
N SER A 11 4.81 28.05 -22.67
CA SER A 11 4.45 29.06 -21.68
C SER A 11 3.01 29.49 -21.90
N HIS A 12 2.34 29.90 -20.81
CA HIS A 12 0.96 30.38 -20.80
C HIS A 12 -0.03 29.36 -21.38
N VAL A 13 -0.06 28.16 -20.82
CA VAL A 13 -0.97 27.09 -21.26
C VAL A 13 -2.37 27.35 -20.69
N PHE A 14 -3.24 27.94 -21.51
CA PHE A 14 -4.60 28.30 -21.10
C PHE A 14 -5.61 27.14 -21.22
N SER A 15 -5.46 26.24 -22.20
CA SER A 15 -6.52 25.28 -22.55
C SER A 15 -5.99 23.87 -22.85
N ALA A 16 -6.71 22.90 -22.27
CA ALA A 16 -6.70 21.45 -22.47
C ALA A 16 -5.46 20.64 -22.00
N PRO A 17 -5.65 19.60 -21.16
CA PRO A 17 -4.60 18.64 -20.87
C PRO A 17 -4.23 17.86 -22.13
N ILE A 18 -2.95 17.53 -22.29
CA ILE A 18 -2.53 16.48 -23.23
C ILE A 18 -3.14 15.18 -22.72
N MET A 19 -4.08 14.64 -23.49
CA MET A 19 -4.63 13.31 -23.30
C MET A 19 -4.05 12.38 -24.36
N SER A 20 -3.57 11.22 -23.93
CA SER A 20 -3.08 10.17 -24.82
C SER A 20 -3.60 8.83 -24.32
N LYS A 21 -4.20 8.06 -25.23
CA LYS A 21 -4.57 6.65 -24.98
C LYS A 21 -3.37 5.72 -24.96
N SER A 22 -2.21 6.21 -25.38
CA SER A 22 -0.98 5.46 -25.55
C SER A 22 0.14 5.99 -24.68
N PHE A 23 1.22 5.22 -24.60
CA PHE A 23 2.45 5.59 -23.94
C PHE A 23 2.96 6.96 -24.41
N LEU A 24 3.20 7.85 -23.45
CA LEU A 24 3.81 9.15 -23.67
C LEU A 24 5.15 9.22 -22.92
N SER A 25 6.21 9.54 -23.67
CA SER A 25 7.52 9.84 -23.11
C SER A 25 7.87 11.29 -23.42
N MET A 26 8.26 12.06 -22.42
CA MET A 26 8.67 13.46 -22.58
C MET A 26 10.03 13.67 -21.93
N LYS A 27 10.96 14.24 -22.70
CA LYS A 27 12.32 14.53 -22.27
C LYS A 27 12.61 16.02 -22.36
N ASN A 28 13.53 16.54 -21.54
CA ASN A 28 14.14 17.88 -21.66
C ASN A 28 13.12 18.99 -21.99
N SER A 29 11.98 19.00 -21.30
CA SER A 29 10.86 19.88 -21.62
C SER A 29 10.66 20.91 -20.51
N TYR A 30 10.22 22.11 -20.88
CA TYR A 30 9.92 23.20 -19.98
C TYR A 30 8.50 23.68 -20.22
N ILE A 31 7.63 23.50 -19.24
CA ILE A 31 6.22 23.87 -19.34
C ILE A 31 5.93 24.81 -18.18
N SER A 32 5.38 25.98 -18.47
CA SER A 32 5.17 27.03 -17.47
C SER A 32 3.84 27.76 -17.61
N HIS A 33 3.41 28.38 -16.51
CA HIS A 33 2.23 29.27 -16.46
C HIS A 33 0.96 28.58 -16.96
N GLY A 34 0.72 27.34 -16.52
CA GLY A 34 -0.51 26.61 -16.83
C GLY A 34 -1.65 27.01 -15.90
N PHE A 35 -2.78 27.41 -16.47
CA PHE A 35 -4.02 27.67 -15.70
C PHE A 35 -4.79 26.39 -15.41
N ASN A 36 -4.60 25.39 -16.28
CA ASN A 36 -5.21 24.07 -16.18
C ASN A 36 -4.12 23.00 -16.01
N CYS A 37 -4.57 21.82 -15.65
CA CYS A 37 -3.73 20.64 -15.46
C CYS A 37 -3.17 20.22 -16.83
N PHE A 38 -1.88 19.91 -16.91
CA PHE A 38 -1.21 19.66 -18.21
C PHE A 38 -1.40 18.23 -18.70
N TYR A 39 -1.35 17.26 -17.78
CA TYR A 39 -1.64 15.87 -18.06
C TYR A 39 -2.82 15.39 -17.24
N TYR A 40 -3.73 14.68 -17.89
CA TYR A 40 -4.91 14.10 -17.27
C TYR A 40 -5.10 12.65 -17.74
N ASN A 41 -5.10 11.70 -16.79
CA ASN A 41 -5.43 10.28 -17.02
C ASN A 41 -4.63 9.60 -18.16
N LEU A 42 -3.32 9.80 -18.18
CA LEU A 42 -2.42 9.08 -19.09
C LEU A 42 -2.11 7.67 -18.56
N ASN A 43 -2.34 6.63 -19.38
CA ASN A 43 -2.03 5.24 -19.01
C ASN A 43 -0.55 5.06 -18.64
N ARG A 44 0.38 5.50 -19.50
CA ARG A 44 1.82 5.38 -19.23
C ARG A 44 2.52 6.69 -19.55
N LEU A 45 3.15 7.27 -18.53
CA LEU A 45 3.86 8.54 -18.64
C LEU A 45 5.29 8.36 -18.15
N LYS A 46 6.27 8.60 -19.04
CA LYS A 46 7.69 8.75 -18.67
C LYS A 46 8.09 10.22 -18.82
N LEU A 47 8.48 10.87 -17.73
CA LEU A 47 9.05 12.22 -17.71
C LEU A 47 10.53 12.15 -17.36
N PHE A 48 11.37 12.81 -18.14
CA PHE A 48 12.82 12.83 -17.94
C PHE A 48 13.37 14.25 -18.12
N ARG A 49 14.07 14.79 -17.13
CA ARG A 49 14.70 16.13 -17.25
C ARG A 49 13.73 17.23 -17.63
N SER A 50 12.51 17.17 -17.13
CA SER A 50 11.45 18.13 -17.46
C SER A 50 11.15 19.05 -16.29
N THR A 51 10.81 20.30 -16.59
CA THR A 51 10.46 21.32 -15.59
C THR A 51 9.02 21.78 -15.80
N PHE A 52 8.24 21.76 -14.72
CA PHE A 52 6.89 22.31 -14.65
C PHE A 52 6.91 23.48 -13.67
N SER A 53 6.48 24.66 -14.10
CA SER A 53 6.57 25.86 -13.25
C SER A 53 5.36 26.78 -13.30
N ASN A 54 5.07 27.44 -12.17
CA ASN A 54 4.03 28.48 -12.04
C ASN A 54 2.64 28.01 -12.50
N PHE A 55 2.25 26.79 -12.14
CA PHE A 55 0.92 26.28 -12.44
C PHE A 55 -0.11 26.70 -11.38
N LEU A 56 -1.35 26.94 -11.82
CA LEU A 56 -2.52 27.19 -10.97
C LEU A 56 -3.46 25.98 -10.83
N CYS A 57 -3.13 24.85 -11.49
CA CYS A 57 -3.65 23.50 -11.20
C CYS A 57 -2.46 22.55 -10.96
N THR A 58 -2.70 21.37 -10.38
CA THR A 58 -1.78 20.24 -10.46
C THR A 58 -1.35 19.95 -11.91
N PRO A 59 -0.07 20.07 -12.28
CA PRO A 59 0.40 19.74 -13.63
C PRO A 59 0.11 18.30 -14.06
N LEU A 60 0.26 17.33 -13.15
CA LEU A 60 0.07 15.91 -13.43
C LEU A 60 -1.11 15.37 -12.61
N ILE A 61 -2.22 15.06 -13.27
CA ILE A 61 -3.37 14.39 -12.63
C ILE A 61 -3.59 13.04 -13.27
N TYR A 62 -3.71 12.04 -12.42
CA TYR A 62 -4.25 10.73 -12.75
C TYR A 62 -5.28 10.37 -11.67
N ASP A 63 -6.54 10.30 -12.05
CA ASP A 63 -7.66 9.94 -11.19
C ASP A 63 -8.56 8.93 -11.92
N MET A 64 -8.44 7.66 -11.52
CA MET A 64 -9.29 6.59 -12.05
C MET A 64 -10.73 6.61 -11.50
N GLU A 65 -10.97 7.27 -10.37
CA GLU A 65 -12.29 7.27 -9.72
C GLU A 65 -13.15 8.41 -10.27
N ASN A 66 -12.57 9.61 -10.48
CA ASN A 66 -13.29 10.79 -10.95
C ASN A 66 -12.89 11.17 -12.39
N VAL A 67 -13.24 10.32 -13.36
CA VAL A 67 -12.94 10.59 -14.79
C VAL A 67 -13.71 11.81 -15.32
N PHE A 68 -14.80 12.20 -14.66
CA PHE A 68 -15.66 13.31 -15.07
C PHE A 68 -15.22 14.63 -14.47
N ASN A 69 -14.45 15.41 -15.22
CA ASN A 69 -14.52 16.88 -15.11
C ASN A 69 -15.52 17.36 -16.16
N GLY A 70 -16.30 18.42 -15.88
CA GLY A 70 -17.45 18.88 -16.70
C GLY A 70 -17.16 19.24 -18.18
N ILE A 71 -15.94 18.99 -18.66
CA ILE A 71 -15.45 19.14 -20.03
C ILE A 71 -15.50 17.81 -20.81
N TYR A 72 -15.50 16.64 -20.14
CA TYR A 72 -15.45 15.32 -20.77
C TYR A 72 -16.69 14.49 -20.41
N TYR A 73 -17.55 14.26 -21.39
CA TYR A 73 -18.88 13.65 -21.19
C TYR A 73 -18.87 12.13 -21.04
N GLU A 74 -17.81 11.42 -21.46
CA GLU A 74 -17.71 9.95 -21.34
C GLU A 74 -16.28 9.47 -21.09
N ARG A 75 -16.14 8.45 -20.23
CA ARG A 75 -14.89 7.70 -20.06
C ARG A 75 -14.59 6.95 -21.36
N PRO A 76 -13.41 7.10 -21.98
CA PRO A 76 -13.04 6.25 -23.10
C PRO A 76 -13.06 4.79 -22.64
N LEU A 77 -13.83 3.93 -23.33
CA LEU A 77 -14.08 2.52 -22.99
C LEU A 77 -12.83 1.66 -22.71
N ASN A 78 -11.62 2.16 -23.00
CA ASN A 78 -10.34 1.45 -22.94
C ASN A 78 -9.26 2.16 -22.11
N GLN A 79 -9.61 2.86 -21.03
CA GLN A 79 -8.64 3.49 -20.10
C GLN A 79 -8.97 3.22 -18.62
N PRO A 80 -7.97 3.06 -17.74
CA PRO A 80 -6.69 2.35 -17.84
C PRO A 80 -6.82 0.88 -17.35
N GLN A 81 -5.88 0.00 -17.71
CA GLN A 81 -5.85 -1.41 -17.28
C GLN A 81 -4.70 -1.65 -16.27
N SER A 82 -4.81 -2.67 -15.42
CA SER A 82 -3.76 -3.10 -14.49
C SER A 82 -2.38 -3.16 -15.17
N GLY A 83 -1.41 -2.36 -14.69
CA GLY A 83 -0.03 -2.39 -15.20
C GLY A 83 0.45 -1.04 -15.75
N ASP A 84 -0.21 0.04 -15.36
CA ASP A 84 0.19 1.39 -15.73
C ASP A 84 1.31 1.91 -14.82
N LEU A 85 2.15 2.78 -15.40
CA LEU A 85 3.40 3.23 -14.79
C LEU A 85 3.56 4.74 -15.02
N LEU A 86 3.57 5.48 -13.91
CA LEU A 86 4.08 6.85 -13.87
C LEU A 86 5.55 6.81 -13.47
N LYS A 87 6.44 7.18 -14.39
CA LYS A 87 7.89 7.26 -14.15
C LYS A 87 8.36 8.70 -14.34
N ILE A 88 8.92 9.29 -13.30
CA ILE A 88 9.43 10.67 -13.32
C ILE A 88 10.88 10.65 -12.84
N ILE A 89 11.77 11.19 -13.66
CA ILE A 89 13.21 11.11 -13.45
C ILE A 89 13.82 12.48 -13.68
N ASP A 90 14.70 12.92 -12.78
CA ASP A 90 15.54 14.12 -12.95
C ASP A 90 14.73 15.39 -13.27
N SER A 91 13.52 15.51 -12.72
CA SER A 91 12.55 16.55 -13.11
C SER A 91 12.36 17.60 -12.01
N LYS A 92 11.76 18.75 -12.33
CA LYS A 92 11.53 19.86 -11.39
C LYS A 92 10.09 20.35 -11.43
N PHE A 93 9.51 20.61 -10.26
CA PHE A 93 8.19 21.21 -10.08
C PHE A 93 8.32 22.45 -9.21
N ILE A 94 7.98 23.61 -9.73
CA ILE A 94 8.27 24.91 -9.10
C ILE A 94 7.01 25.76 -9.04
N ASN A 95 6.61 26.24 -7.86
CA ASN A 95 5.45 27.13 -7.68
C ASN A 95 4.14 26.55 -8.27
N CYS A 96 3.95 25.23 -8.22
CA CYS A 96 2.73 24.59 -8.67
C CYS A 96 1.68 24.66 -7.55
N LYS A 97 0.51 25.25 -7.84
CA LYS A 97 -0.59 25.44 -6.88
C LYS A 97 -1.82 24.68 -7.38
N SER A 98 -2.54 24.03 -6.48
CA SER A 98 -3.75 23.29 -6.82
C SER A 98 -4.87 23.52 -5.81
N SER A 99 -6.11 23.63 -6.31
CA SER A 99 -7.33 23.55 -5.51
C SER A 99 -7.71 22.11 -5.14
N LEU A 100 -7.03 21.12 -5.74
CA LEU A 100 -7.22 19.70 -5.51
C LEU A 100 -6.06 19.15 -4.68
N ASN A 101 -6.04 17.83 -4.47
CA ASN A 101 -4.90 17.14 -3.87
C ASN A 101 -3.66 17.23 -4.78
N GLY A 102 -2.46 17.26 -4.21
CA GLY A 102 -1.21 17.24 -4.96
C GLY A 102 -0.94 18.57 -5.66
N GLY A 103 -0.09 19.45 -5.15
CA GLY A 103 0.23 20.70 -5.85
C GLY A 103 0.98 20.48 -7.17
N ALA A 104 1.82 19.44 -7.24
CA ALA A 104 2.60 19.07 -8.43
C ALA A 104 2.05 17.81 -9.10
N ILE A 105 1.73 16.77 -8.30
CA ILE A 105 1.31 15.46 -8.80
C ILE A 105 0.18 14.93 -7.94
N CYS A 106 -0.92 14.55 -8.59
CA CYS A 106 -2.02 13.82 -8.00
C CYS A 106 -2.17 12.50 -8.76
N TYR A 107 -1.99 11.37 -8.08
CA TYR A 107 -2.05 10.05 -8.70
C TYR A 107 -2.86 9.09 -7.84
N ILE A 108 -4.04 8.70 -8.34
CA ILE A 108 -5.03 7.86 -7.67
C ILE A 108 -5.25 6.60 -8.53
N SER A 109 -4.62 5.51 -8.12
CA SER A 109 -4.73 4.21 -8.79
C SER A 109 -4.54 3.02 -7.85
N LYS A 110 -5.59 2.23 -7.66
CA LYS A 110 -5.52 0.99 -6.85
C LYS A 110 -4.72 -0.15 -7.48
N LEU A 111 -4.31 -0.03 -8.74
CA LEU A 111 -3.69 -1.13 -9.50
C LEU A 111 -2.23 -0.87 -9.88
N ASP A 112 -1.79 0.38 -9.82
CA ASP A 112 -0.59 0.80 -10.55
C ASP A 112 0.61 1.14 -9.66
N ARG A 113 1.75 1.37 -10.35
CA ARG A 113 3.04 1.68 -9.76
C ARG A 113 3.43 3.13 -10.06
N VAL A 114 3.95 3.81 -9.06
CA VAL A 114 4.55 5.14 -9.22
C VAL A 114 6.02 5.09 -8.89
N LEU A 115 6.85 5.61 -9.79
CA LEU A 115 8.29 5.74 -9.63
C LEU A 115 8.70 7.21 -9.81
N VAL A 116 9.23 7.82 -8.76
CA VAL A 116 9.79 9.19 -8.79
C VAL A 116 11.24 9.14 -8.35
N TYR A 117 12.13 9.67 -9.19
CA TYR A 117 13.58 9.57 -9.01
C TYR A 117 14.25 10.92 -9.26
N GLN A 118 15.19 11.34 -8.41
CA GLN A 118 16.01 12.55 -8.60
C GLN A 118 15.18 13.81 -8.93
N THR A 119 14.04 13.98 -8.30
CA THR A 119 13.07 15.04 -8.65
C THR A 119 13.00 16.10 -7.56
N GLN A 120 12.86 17.36 -7.96
CA GLN A 120 12.76 18.51 -7.05
C GLN A 120 11.35 19.09 -7.01
N PHE A 121 10.87 19.45 -5.82
CA PHE A 121 9.59 20.12 -5.58
C PHE A 121 9.83 21.38 -4.76
N ILE A 122 9.57 22.55 -5.35
CA ILE A 122 9.90 23.84 -4.76
C ILE A 122 8.63 24.69 -4.70
N SER A 123 8.26 25.09 -3.48
CA SER A 123 7.12 25.98 -3.22
C SER A 123 5.81 25.50 -3.85
N CYS A 124 5.57 24.19 -3.84
CA CYS A 124 4.30 23.61 -4.28
C CYS A 124 3.23 23.76 -3.20
N PHE A 125 1.98 23.93 -3.62
CA PHE A 125 0.86 24.13 -2.70
C PHE A 125 -0.40 23.38 -3.14
N SER A 126 -1.12 22.80 -2.17
CA SER A 126 -2.44 22.19 -2.36
C SER A 126 -3.43 22.70 -1.31
N HIS A 127 -4.62 23.10 -1.74
CA HIS A 127 -5.74 23.42 -0.84
C HIS A 127 -6.34 22.19 -0.13
N LYS A 128 -5.87 20.98 -0.46
CA LYS A 128 -6.30 19.74 0.18
C LYS A 128 -5.08 19.01 0.74
N ASN A 129 -4.82 17.80 0.26
CA ASN A 129 -3.78 16.92 0.77
C ASN A 129 -2.58 16.84 -0.18
N GLY A 130 -1.37 16.71 0.37
CA GLY A 130 -0.15 16.53 -0.39
C GLY A 130 0.28 17.81 -1.10
N GLY A 131 0.99 18.70 -0.41
CA GLY A 131 1.33 20.02 -0.96
C GLY A 131 2.10 19.96 -2.28
N ALA A 132 2.91 18.93 -2.47
CA ALA A 132 3.46 18.59 -3.79
C ALA A 132 2.89 17.29 -4.34
N LEU A 133 2.86 16.24 -3.52
CA LEU A 133 2.59 14.88 -3.96
C LEU A 133 1.37 14.31 -3.22
N PHE A 134 0.39 13.86 -3.98
CA PHE A 134 -0.71 13.03 -3.50
C PHE A 134 -0.74 11.71 -4.25
N PHE A 135 -0.48 10.62 -3.54
CA PHE A 135 -0.47 9.27 -4.08
C PHE A 135 -1.44 8.39 -3.31
N ASP A 136 -2.40 7.79 -4.00
CA ASP A 136 -3.21 6.68 -3.50
C ASP A 136 -3.00 5.48 -4.44
N THR A 137 -2.07 4.59 -4.06
CA THR A 137 -1.54 3.58 -4.98
C THR A 137 -1.39 2.19 -4.39
N LYS A 138 -1.11 1.21 -5.25
CA LYS A 138 -0.70 -0.13 -4.81
C LYS A 138 0.77 -0.18 -4.39
N LEU A 139 1.65 0.46 -5.16
CA LEU A 139 3.10 0.45 -4.92
C LEU A 139 3.70 1.81 -5.30
N THR A 140 4.49 2.38 -4.42
CA THR A 140 5.21 3.64 -4.67
C THR A 140 6.69 3.47 -4.37
N LYS A 141 7.54 3.90 -5.28
CA LYS A 141 8.99 4.03 -5.10
C LYS A 141 9.40 5.48 -5.31
N ILE A 142 9.99 6.09 -4.30
CA ILE A 142 10.43 7.49 -4.30
C ILE A 142 11.90 7.52 -3.89
N HIS A 143 12.77 8.06 -4.74
CA HIS A 143 14.21 8.05 -4.51
C HIS A 143 14.84 9.41 -4.85
N TYR A 144 15.76 9.88 -4.02
CA TYR A 144 16.54 11.10 -4.27
C TYR A 144 15.65 12.33 -4.51
N ILE A 145 14.77 12.64 -3.56
CA ILE A 145 13.85 13.78 -3.70
C ILE A 145 14.30 14.93 -2.81
N CYS A 146 14.21 16.13 -3.36
CA CYS A 146 14.31 17.37 -2.62
C CYS A 146 12.95 18.07 -2.64
N ALA A 147 12.44 18.42 -1.47
CA ALA A 147 11.24 19.21 -1.27
C ALA A 147 11.58 20.45 -0.43
N SER A 148 11.17 21.63 -0.88
CA SER A 148 11.38 22.86 -0.13
C SER A 148 10.15 23.75 -0.19
N ASN A 149 9.77 24.33 0.95
CA ASN A 149 8.64 25.26 1.07
C ASN A 149 7.30 24.72 0.53
N CYS A 150 7.10 23.40 0.50
CA CYS A 150 5.84 22.79 0.07
C CYS A 150 4.80 22.89 1.19
N THR A 151 3.55 23.16 0.85
CA THR A 151 2.50 23.43 1.85
C THR A 151 1.16 22.83 1.44
N ALA A 152 0.33 22.41 2.41
CA ALA A 152 -1.01 21.88 2.17
C ALA A 152 -1.97 22.44 3.23
N ASP A 153 -3.23 22.72 2.90
CA ASP A 153 -4.20 23.22 3.89
C ASP A 153 -4.67 22.10 4.84
N GLU A 154 -4.89 20.88 4.31
CA GLU A 154 -5.27 19.70 5.08
C GLU A 154 -4.01 18.91 5.51
N ASN A 155 -3.77 17.72 4.95
CA ASN A 155 -2.72 16.80 5.41
C ASN A 155 -1.56 16.64 4.43
N GLY A 156 -0.37 16.42 4.98
CA GLY A 156 0.83 16.10 4.20
C GLY A 156 1.34 17.35 3.49
N GLN A 157 2.01 18.23 4.22
CA GLN A 157 2.58 19.48 3.67
C GLN A 157 3.36 19.28 2.38
N PHE A 158 4.08 18.17 2.27
CA PHE A 158 4.74 17.78 1.04
C PHE A 158 4.08 16.55 0.41
N LEU A 159 4.01 15.44 1.16
CA LEU A 159 3.59 14.13 0.66
C LEU A 159 2.41 13.60 1.46
N TYR A 160 1.36 13.24 0.73
CA TYR A 160 0.29 12.39 1.19
C TYR A 160 0.36 11.07 0.42
N LEU A 161 0.63 9.98 1.12
CA LEU A 161 0.80 8.65 0.53
C LEU A 161 -0.15 7.66 1.20
N THR A 162 -1.11 7.14 0.43
CA THR A 162 -1.93 5.99 0.81
C THR A 162 -1.51 4.79 -0.01
N VAL A 163 -1.28 3.67 0.68
CA VAL A 163 -0.97 2.38 0.05
C VAL A 163 -2.13 1.41 0.33
N SER A 164 -2.55 0.63 -0.65
CA SER A 164 -3.63 -0.33 -0.43
C SER A 164 -3.31 -1.27 0.74
N ARG A 165 -4.30 -1.60 1.58
CA ARG A 165 -4.09 -2.44 2.79
C ARG A 165 -3.45 -3.81 2.49
N TYR A 166 -3.62 -4.31 1.27
CA TYR A 166 -3.16 -5.63 0.87
C TYR A 166 -1.88 -5.59 0.03
N SER A 167 -1.27 -4.43 -0.17
CA SER A 167 -0.10 -4.30 -1.04
C SER A 167 1.22 -4.14 -0.30
N ASN A 168 2.27 -4.49 -1.04
CA ASN A 168 3.64 -4.44 -0.59
C ASN A 168 4.16 -3.01 -0.46
N ILE A 169 5.01 -2.88 0.55
CA ILE A 169 5.93 -1.80 0.95
C ILE A 169 6.04 -0.64 -0.06
N SER A 170 5.70 0.57 0.38
CA SER A 170 6.23 1.78 -0.26
C SER A 170 7.68 2.01 0.20
N TYR A 171 8.53 2.37 -0.76
CA TYR A 171 9.96 2.63 -0.50
C TYR A 171 10.25 4.09 -0.76
N ILE A 172 10.71 4.81 0.27
CA ILE A 172 11.19 6.19 0.13
C ILE A 172 12.63 6.22 0.60
N THR A 173 13.55 6.65 -0.27
CA THR A 173 14.98 6.76 0.11
C THR A 173 15.59 8.09 -0.33
N HIS A 174 16.56 8.59 0.43
CA HIS A 174 17.33 9.81 0.09
C HIS A 174 16.40 11.01 -0.12
N PHE A 175 15.77 11.43 0.95
CA PHE A 175 14.69 12.39 0.91
C PHE A 175 15.01 13.60 1.77
N GLN A 176 14.84 14.82 1.28
CA GLN A 176 15.01 16.04 2.05
C GLN A 176 13.75 16.90 1.99
N ALA A 177 13.15 17.24 3.14
CA ALA A 177 12.10 18.26 3.23
C ALA A 177 12.44 19.33 4.24
N ILE A 178 12.48 20.56 3.72
CA ILE A 178 12.86 21.73 4.49
C ILE A 178 11.76 22.78 4.44
N ASN A 179 11.47 23.37 5.60
CA ASN A 179 10.72 24.61 5.73
C ASN A 179 9.29 24.54 5.17
N CYS A 180 8.63 23.39 5.31
CA CYS A 180 7.22 23.26 5.00
C CYS A 180 6.39 23.88 6.14
N LYS A 181 5.59 24.90 5.83
CA LYS A 181 4.87 25.74 6.83
C LYS A 181 3.37 25.78 6.53
N LYS A 182 2.57 26.21 7.51
CA LYS A 182 1.14 26.60 7.37
C LYS A 182 0.08 25.50 7.28
N SER A 183 0.39 24.21 7.31
CA SER A 183 -0.70 23.21 7.30
C SER A 183 -1.42 23.10 8.64
N SER A 184 -2.69 22.70 8.55
CA SER A 184 -3.42 22.25 9.72
C SER A 184 -2.89 20.92 10.25
N SER A 185 -2.35 20.03 9.40
CA SER A 185 -1.83 18.73 9.84
C SER A 185 -0.56 18.26 9.10
N SER A 186 0.15 17.34 9.77
CA SER A 186 1.39 16.63 9.46
C SER A 186 2.23 17.00 8.21
N GLY A 187 3.56 17.07 8.37
CA GLY A 187 4.50 17.31 7.27
C GLY A 187 4.46 16.20 6.20
N PHE A 188 4.59 14.96 6.64
CA PHE A 188 4.54 13.75 5.82
C PHE A 188 3.42 12.85 6.32
N LEU A 189 2.51 12.42 5.44
CA LEU A 189 1.46 11.46 5.81
C LEU A 189 1.60 10.16 5.02
N CYS A 190 1.80 9.07 5.74
CA CYS A 190 1.79 7.70 5.23
C CYS A 190 0.57 6.96 5.80
N LYS A 191 -0.29 6.40 4.95
CA LYS A 191 -1.55 5.78 5.36
C LYS A 191 -1.72 4.39 4.79
N ASN A 192 -2.21 3.45 5.62
CA ASN A 192 -2.49 2.05 5.29
C ASN A 192 -1.26 1.27 4.79
N GLY A 193 -1.35 -0.06 4.71
CA GLY A 193 -0.30 -0.90 4.12
C GLY A 193 1.03 -0.89 4.89
N ASN A 194 2.12 -1.20 4.19
CA ASN A 194 3.48 -1.21 4.73
C ASN A 194 4.32 -0.07 4.15
N HIS A 195 5.18 0.52 4.98
CA HIS A 195 6.07 1.60 4.57
C HIS A 195 7.49 1.35 5.08
N ASP A 196 8.49 1.46 4.19
CA ASP A 196 9.92 1.46 4.53
C ASP A 196 10.55 2.75 3.99
N LEU A 197 10.91 3.64 4.92
CA LEU A 197 11.51 4.92 4.62
C LEU A 197 12.94 4.92 5.16
N SER A 198 13.90 5.36 4.35
CA SER A 198 15.29 5.44 4.78
C SER A 198 16.05 6.64 4.24
N HIS A 199 17.14 7.04 4.90
CA HIS A 199 18.01 8.13 4.43
C HIS A 199 17.22 9.43 4.24
N LEU A 200 16.43 9.83 5.23
CA LEU A 200 15.62 11.05 5.18
C LEU A 200 16.26 12.16 6.02
N ASN A 201 16.06 13.41 5.60
CA ASN A 201 16.30 14.62 6.37
C ASN A 201 15.01 15.45 6.37
N ILE A 202 14.35 15.55 7.53
CA ILE A 202 13.09 16.26 7.69
C ILE A 202 13.31 17.36 8.72
N SER A 203 13.45 18.61 8.25
CA SER A 203 13.86 19.70 9.12
C SER A 203 13.05 20.98 8.92
N PHE A 204 12.97 21.80 9.96
CA PHE A 204 12.34 23.13 9.93
C PHE A 204 10.85 23.13 9.54
N ASN A 205 10.13 22.01 9.69
CA ASN A 205 8.70 21.97 9.36
C ASN A 205 7.87 22.47 10.54
N THR A 206 6.78 23.18 10.25
CA THR A 206 5.87 23.69 11.27
C THR A 206 4.44 23.31 10.96
N VAL A 207 3.82 22.50 11.82
CA VAL A 207 2.40 22.08 11.72
C VAL A 207 1.64 22.51 12.96
N LYS A 208 0.32 22.72 12.84
CA LYS A 208 -0.52 23.04 14.00
C LYS A 208 -1.00 21.80 14.76
N LYS A 209 -1.29 20.70 14.06
CA LYS A 209 -1.81 19.45 14.64
C LYS A 209 -1.03 18.23 14.14
N PHE A 210 -1.00 17.18 14.95
CA PHE A 210 -0.32 15.90 14.66
C PHE A 210 1.21 16.04 14.43
N GLY A 211 1.81 15.07 13.73
CA GLY A 211 3.25 14.91 13.55
C GLY A 211 3.87 15.92 12.59
N ALA A 212 4.62 16.88 13.13
CA ALA A 212 5.30 17.95 12.38
C ALA A 212 6.23 17.41 11.30
N ALA A 213 7.03 16.41 11.64
CA ALA A 213 7.89 15.73 10.69
C ALA A 213 7.09 14.67 9.94
N LEU A 214 6.50 13.70 10.65
CA LEU A 214 5.87 12.55 10.00
C LEU A 214 4.69 12.00 10.79
N ASN A 215 3.67 11.57 10.05
CA ASN A 215 2.49 10.91 10.55
C ASN A 215 2.25 9.61 9.77
N ALA A 216 2.17 8.49 10.48
CA ALA A 216 1.81 7.18 9.95
C ALA A 216 0.44 6.77 10.50
N GLU A 217 -0.55 6.60 9.63
CA GLU A 217 -1.94 6.32 10.02
C GLU A 217 -2.42 4.96 9.51
N SER A 218 -2.93 4.12 10.41
CA SER A 218 -3.51 2.81 10.06
C SER A 218 -2.55 1.89 9.28
N THR A 219 -1.25 2.01 9.51
CA THR A 219 -0.23 1.22 8.82
C THR A 219 0.00 -0.11 9.54
N PHE A 220 0.25 -1.20 8.81
CA PHE A 220 0.54 -2.49 9.44
C PHE A 220 1.97 -2.50 9.97
N LYS A 221 2.93 -2.16 9.11
CA LYS A 221 4.33 -2.04 9.45
C LYS A 221 4.88 -0.72 8.93
N PHE A 222 5.48 0.06 9.84
CA PHE A 222 6.14 1.31 9.53
C PHE A 222 7.61 1.22 9.92
N VAL A 223 8.52 1.40 8.97
CA VAL A 223 9.96 1.28 9.17
C VAL A 223 10.65 2.58 8.77
N LEU A 224 11.48 3.11 9.67
CA LEU A 224 12.24 4.34 9.48
C LEU A 224 13.71 4.09 9.78
N LYS A 225 14.61 4.29 8.80
CA LYS A 225 16.04 3.98 8.94
C LYS A 225 16.95 5.13 8.52
N PHE A 226 18.03 5.41 9.25
CA PHE A 226 19.02 6.43 8.84
C PHE A 226 18.37 7.80 8.61
N VAL A 227 17.60 8.29 9.58
CA VAL A 227 16.79 9.50 9.42
C VAL A 227 17.26 10.59 10.37
N ASN A 228 17.37 11.82 9.86
CA ASN A 228 17.59 13.02 10.65
C ASN A 228 16.28 13.83 10.73
N ILE A 229 15.84 14.14 11.95
CA ILE A 229 14.65 14.96 12.23
C ILE A 229 15.06 16.09 13.16
N ASP A 230 15.11 17.31 12.62
CA ASP A 230 15.73 18.45 13.28
C ASP A 230 14.86 19.71 13.22
N GLU A 231 14.78 20.47 14.31
CA GLU A 231 14.15 21.79 14.33
C GLU A 231 12.69 21.85 13.80
N ASN A 232 11.91 20.77 13.97
CA ASN A 232 10.51 20.75 13.61
C ASN A 232 9.63 21.24 14.78
N LYS A 233 8.50 21.86 14.46
CA LYS A 233 7.54 22.40 15.42
C LYS A 233 6.12 21.88 15.20
N GLY A 234 5.48 21.34 16.23
CA GLY A 234 4.08 20.94 16.15
C GLY A 234 3.46 20.41 17.44
N GLU A 235 2.33 19.73 17.34
CA GLU A 235 1.70 19.06 18.47
C GLU A 235 2.52 17.84 18.91
N THR A 236 2.96 17.07 17.91
CA THR A 236 3.97 16.01 18.04
C THR A 236 4.96 16.12 16.89
N ILE A 237 6.11 15.45 16.95
CA ILE A 237 7.05 15.44 15.82
C ILE A 237 6.82 14.21 14.94
N LEU A 238 6.71 13.04 15.57
CA LEU A 238 6.35 11.78 14.97
C LEU A 238 5.03 11.28 15.56
N THR A 239 4.04 11.03 14.70
CA THR A 239 2.79 10.36 15.07
C THR A 239 2.74 8.99 14.40
N LEU A 240 2.68 7.91 15.17
CA LEU A 240 2.84 6.54 14.71
C LEU A 240 1.63 5.68 15.10
N PHE A 241 0.55 5.79 14.35
CA PHE A 241 -0.64 4.93 14.48
C PHE A 241 -0.50 3.65 13.63
N SER A 242 0.57 2.90 13.87
CA SER A 242 0.87 1.63 13.20
C SER A 242 0.68 0.44 14.12
N THR A 243 0.46 -0.77 13.57
CA THR A 243 0.56 -1.99 14.38
C THR A 243 1.98 -2.23 14.90
N THR A 244 2.98 -2.07 14.03
CA THR A 244 4.39 -2.13 14.42
C THR A 244 5.16 -0.98 13.79
N SER A 245 5.84 -0.19 14.61
CA SER A 245 6.77 0.86 14.21
C SER A 245 8.20 0.49 14.57
N ILE A 246 9.13 0.60 13.62
CA ILE A 246 10.54 0.29 13.79
C ILE A 246 11.36 1.50 13.36
N LEU A 247 12.10 2.09 14.30
CA LEU A 247 13.01 3.21 14.07
C LEU A 247 14.44 2.72 14.30
N GLN A 248 15.30 2.81 13.30
CA GLN A 248 16.70 2.37 13.40
C GLN A 248 17.64 3.48 12.95
N LYS A 249 18.67 3.76 13.76
CA LYS A 249 19.67 4.78 13.41
C LYS A 249 19.04 6.12 13.07
N VAL A 250 18.11 6.56 13.93
CA VAL A 250 17.41 7.83 13.79
C VAL A 250 18.06 8.85 14.71
N LYS A 251 18.29 10.07 14.20
CA LYS A 251 18.72 11.24 14.98
C LYS A 251 17.53 12.18 15.10
N ILE A 252 17.13 12.51 16.33
CA ILE A 252 16.03 13.44 16.62
C ILE A 252 16.52 14.51 17.59
N GLY A 253 16.55 15.76 17.16
CA GLY A 253 17.09 16.87 17.94
C GLY A 253 16.39 18.20 17.72
N TYR A 254 16.49 19.08 18.72
CA TYR A 254 16.07 20.48 18.65
C TYR A 254 14.63 20.71 18.19
N ASN A 255 13.74 19.72 18.36
CA ASN A 255 12.35 19.86 17.95
C ASN A 255 11.50 20.45 19.09
N GLU A 256 10.48 21.21 18.70
CA GLU A 256 9.49 21.80 19.58
C GLU A 256 8.14 21.08 19.44
N ALA A 257 7.74 20.30 20.45
CA ALA A 257 6.42 19.67 20.48
C ALA A 257 5.59 20.12 21.68
N ALA A 258 4.29 20.33 21.47
CA ALA A 258 3.36 20.67 22.55
C ALA A 258 3.09 19.47 23.47
N ASN A 259 2.95 18.26 22.91
CA ASN A 259 2.63 17.06 23.66
C ASN A 259 3.88 16.18 23.86
N ALA A 260 4.40 15.61 22.77
CA ALA A 260 5.55 14.70 22.81
C ALA A 260 6.28 14.63 21.48
N ILE A 261 7.54 14.23 21.50
CA ILE A 261 8.33 14.05 20.26
C ILE A 261 7.81 12.87 19.45
N ILE A 262 7.56 11.73 20.09
CA ILE A 262 7.05 10.51 19.46
C ILE A 262 5.76 10.07 20.17
N PHE A 263 4.66 10.09 19.43
CA PHE A 263 3.36 9.58 19.86
C PHE A 263 3.04 8.30 19.10
N PHE A 264 2.69 7.20 19.80
CA PHE A 264 2.49 5.90 19.15
C PHE A 264 1.38 5.06 19.79
N SER A 265 0.75 4.19 18.98
CA SER A 265 -0.47 3.47 19.41
C SER A 265 -0.33 2.01 19.81
N GLN A 266 0.68 1.31 19.31
CA GLN A 266 0.86 -0.13 19.55
C GLN A 266 2.32 -0.46 19.87
N GLN A 267 3.00 -1.22 19.02
CA GLN A 267 4.39 -1.63 19.27
C GLN A 267 5.37 -0.65 18.62
N LEU A 268 6.32 -0.16 19.41
CA LEU A 268 7.43 0.66 18.95
C LEU A 268 8.75 -0.02 19.28
N THR A 269 9.63 -0.16 18.30
CA THR A 269 11.01 -0.57 18.49
C THR A 269 11.94 0.52 18.00
N ILE A 270 12.83 0.98 18.87
CA ILE A 270 13.88 1.95 18.53
C ILE A 270 15.23 1.31 18.78
N ASP A 271 16.13 1.40 17.81
CA ASP A 271 17.44 0.79 17.91
C ASP A 271 18.54 1.71 17.34
N HIS A 272 19.70 1.74 18.00
CA HIS A 272 20.88 2.53 17.61
C HIS A 272 20.59 4.01 17.31
N SER A 273 19.69 4.65 18.06
CA SER A 273 19.20 6.00 17.77
C SER A 273 19.74 7.05 18.74
N ILE A 274 19.76 8.31 18.31
CA ILE A 274 20.31 9.44 19.08
C ILE A 274 19.22 10.48 19.29
N PHE A 275 18.98 10.81 20.55
CA PHE A 275 18.05 11.85 20.97
C PHE A 275 18.83 13.00 21.59
N ILE A 276 18.89 14.11 20.86
CA ILE A 276 19.47 15.39 21.28
C ILE A 276 18.39 16.16 22.07
N PRO A 277 18.70 17.24 22.82
CA PRO A 277 17.67 17.95 23.58
C PRO A 277 16.49 18.37 22.69
N ASN A 278 15.28 18.10 23.16
CA ASN A 278 14.02 18.50 22.55
C ASN A 278 13.16 19.22 23.62
N SER A 279 12.15 19.99 23.21
CA SER A 279 11.42 20.89 24.13
C SER A 279 10.49 20.20 25.14
N THR A 280 10.22 18.90 24.98
CA THR A 280 9.20 18.15 25.74
C THR A 280 9.58 16.67 25.88
N TYR A 281 8.70 15.88 26.50
CA TYR A 281 8.83 14.42 26.64
C TYR A 281 9.08 13.76 25.29
N ILE A 282 10.02 12.82 25.26
CA ILE A 282 10.35 12.14 24.01
C ILE A 282 9.22 11.21 23.59
N PHE A 283 8.57 10.52 24.54
CA PHE A 283 7.60 9.47 24.24
C PHE A 283 6.25 9.72 24.89
N LEU A 284 5.19 9.43 24.15
CA LEU A 284 3.82 9.36 24.63
C LEU A 284 3.14 8.10 24.06
N PRO A 285 3.09 7.00 24.81
CA PRO A 285 2.36 5.80 24.40
C PRO A 285 0.85 5.96 24.62
N LEU A 286 0.02 5.46 23.69
CA LEU A 286 -1.39 5.22 23.99
C LEU A 286 -1.56 4.08 25.01
N LYS A 287 -2.73 4.02 25.67
CA LYS A 287 -3.04 2.97 26.63
C LYS A 287 -2.90 1.58 25.99
N GLY A 288 -2.00 0.76 26.54
CA GLY A 288 -1.70 -0.59 26.07
C GLY A 288 -0.64 -0.67 24.97
N ALA A 289 -0.09 0.47 24.52
CA ALA A 289 1.08 0.51 23.65
C ALA A 289 2.34 0.14 24.45
N ASN A 290 3.30 -0.50 23.79
CA ASN A 290 4.58 -0.91 24.40
C ASN A 290 5.74 -0.44 23.52
N GLY A 291 6.74 0.17 24.15
CA GLY A 291 7.98 0.61 23.51
C GLY A 291 9.17 -0.21 23.99
N LEU A 292 10.02 -0.63 23.05
CA LEU A 292 11.33 -1.21 23.31
C LEU A 292 12.40 -0.32 22.68
N ILE A 293 13.30 0.18 23.50
CA ILE A 293 14.39 1.07 23.07
C ILE A 293 15.71 0.39 23.40
N GLU A 294 16.50 0.12 22.38
CA GLU A 294 17.76 -0.60 22.48
C GLU A 294 18.92 0.28 21.96
N ASN A 295 20.09 0.16 22.59
CA ASN A 295 21.36 0.71 22.09
C ASN A 295 21.31 2.20 21.71
N SER A 296 20.49 3.00 22.41
CA SER A 296 20.20 4.39 22.04
C SER A 296 20.81 5.38 23.03
N ILE A 297 21.11 6.59 22.56
CA ILE A 297 21.77 7.65 23.34
C ILE A 297 20.78 8.80 23.56
N PHE A 298 20.70 9.28 24.80
CA PHE A 298 19.83 10.38 25.21
C PHE A 298 20.65 11.52 25.82
N ALA A 299 20.37 12.75 25.39
CA ALA A 299 20.99 13.96 25.91
C ALA A 299 20.57 14.32 27.34
N SER A 300 19.43 13.78 27.79
CA SER A 300 18.88 14.05 29.11
C SER A 300 18.18 12.81 29.64
N HIS A 301 18.26 12.63 30.95
CA HIS A 301 17.51 11.60 31.64
C HIS A 301 16.00 11.70 31.34
N GLN A 302 15.40 10.58 30.98
CA GLN A 302 13.96 10.48 30.75
C GLN A 302 13.25 10.00 32.01
N SER A 303 12.05 10.51 32.30
CA SER A 303 11.21 9.95 33.36
C SER A 303 10.80 8.52 32.99
N GLU A 304 10.91 7.58 33.92
CA GLU A 304 10.47 6.20 33.70
C GLU A 304 8.96 6.17 33.36
N GLN A 305 8.64 5.62 32.18
CA GLN A 305 7.28 5.33 31.76
C GLN A 305 7.10 3.81 31.77
N GLN A 306 6.09 3.30 32.50
CA GLN A 306 5.89 1.86 32.72
C GLN A 306 5.77 1.03 31.43
N SER A 307 5.35 1.64 30.32
CA SER A 307 5.17 1.01 29.01
C SER A 307 6.40 1.05 28.11
N ILE A 308 7.53 1.61 28.58
CA ILE A 308 8.76 1.74 27.80
C ILE A 308 9.89 0.99 28.49
N VAL A 309 10.45 0.01 27.78
CA VAL A 309 11.60 -0.77 28.23
C VAL A 309 12.85 -0.26 27.53
N TYR A 310 13.82 0.18 28.33
CA TYR A 310 15.14 0.58 27.85
C TYR A 310 16.14 -0.56 28.06
N LYS A 311 16.94 -0.90 27.03
CA LYS A 311 18.05 -1.84 27.14
C LYS A 311 19.31 -1.24 26.55
N ASN A 312 20.43 -1.36 27.26
CA ASN A 312 21.73 -0.86 26.80
C ASN A 312 21.68 0.60 26.30
N CYS A 313 20.82 1.43 26.89
CA CYS A 313 20.70 2.83 26.54
C CYS A 313 21.63 3.66 27.42
N ASN A 314 22.23 4.70 26.83
CA ASN A 314 23.09 5.60 27.54
C ASN A 314 22.40 6.95 27.72
N PHE A 315 22.35 7.45 28.96
CA PHE A 315 21.74 8.72 29.32
C PHE A 315 22.86 9.68 29.74
N ASP A 316 22.69 10.96 29.39
CA ASP A 316 23.62 12.05 29.72
C ASP A 316 25.01 11.92 29.05
N ALA A 317 25.10 11.18 27.95
CA ALA A 317 26.37 10.81 27.31
C ALA A 317 26.77 11.65 26.09
N ILE A 318 26.14 12.82 25.89
CA ILE A 318 26.51 13.69 24.74
C ILE A 318 27.67 14.61 25.14
N ASP A 319 28.83 14.01 25.38
CA ASP A 319 30.11 14.72 25.34
C ASP A 319 30.53 14.89 23.88
N HIS A 320 30.15 16.01 23.28
CA HIS A 320 30.68 16.68 22.07
C HIS A 320 30.94 15.91 20.75
N GLN A 321 30.83 14.57 20.67
CA GLN A 321 30.99 13.82 19.42
C GLN A 321 29.66 13.68 18.67
N ILE A 322 29.03 14.80 18.32
CA ILE A 322 27.88 14.78 17.42
C ILE A 322 28.40 14.48 16.02
N ILE A 323 28.16 13.26 15.53
CA ILE A 323 28.45 12.91 14.14
C ILE A 323 27.50 13.73 13.25
N PRO A 324 27.99 14.63 12.40
CA PRO A 324 27.15 15.35 11.46
C PRO A 324 26.61 14.36 10.43
N ILE A 325 25.31 14.09 10.48
CA ILE A 325 24.59 13.39 9.40
C ILE A 325 24.10 14.48 8.43
N SER A 326 25.02 15.16 7.75
CA SER A 326 24.64 16.15 6.74
C SER A 326 24.44 15.45 5.39
N LEU A 327 23.18 15.15 5.05
CA LEU A 327 22.76 14.96 3.66
C LEU A 327 22.05 16.24 3.21
N ASN A 328 22.79 17.14 2.55
CA ASN A 328 22.20 18.23 1.76
C ASN A 328 22.13 17.77 0.30
N ILE A 329 20.99 17.18 -0.06
CA ILE A 329 20.67 16.78 -1.43
C ILE A 329 20.19 18.00 -2.23
N CYS A 330 19.53 18.96 -1.56
CA CYS A 330 18.89 20.11 -2.21
C CYS A 330 19.87 21.15 -2.78
N GLU A 331 21.07 21.32 -2.20
CA GLU A 331 21.97 22.43 -2.53
C GLU A 331 22.88 22.17 -3.76
N ASN A 332 23.05 20.92 -4.18
CA ASN A 332 24.12 20.56 -5.12
C ASN A 332 23.72 20.47 -6.61
N ASN A 333 22.47 20.74 -6.97
CA ASN A 333 21.99 20.53 -8.33
C ASN A 333 21.77 21.80 -9.17
N ASP A 334 21.98 22.98 -8.60
CA ASP A 334 21.87 24.24 -9.35
C ASP A 334 23.13 25.10 -9.17
N HIS A 335 23.90 25.23 -10.25
CA HIS A 335 24.81 26.35 -10.47
C HIS A 335 24.03 27.68 -10.62
N ILE A 336 23.16 28.01 -9.66
CA ILE A 336 22.42 29.26 -9.62
C ILE A 336 22.70 29.92 -8.27
N ASN A 337 23.67 30.83 -8.29
CA ASN A 337 23.91 31.78 -7.21
C ASN A 337 22.64 32.62 -7.00
N ILE A 338 21.94 32.40 -5.90
CA ILE A 338 21.04 33.39 -5.32
C ILE A 338 21.80 33.99 -4.14
N SER A 339 22.49 35.11 -4.38
CA SER A 339 23.10 35.89 -3.32
C SER A 339 22.04 36.76 -2.65
N SER A 340 21.62 36.38 -1.46
CA SER A 340 21.10 37.31 -0.46
C SER A 340 22.24 37.64 0.50
N GLU A 341 22.84 38.82 0.35
CA GLU A 341 23.83 39.36 1.28
C GLU A 341 23.14 39.67 2.61
N SER A 342 23.50 38.92 3.65
CA SER A 342 23.41 39.40 5.04
C SER A 342 24.72 39.03 5.73
N ASN A 343 25.53 40.04 6.01
CA ASN A 343 26.81 39.93 6.68
C ASN A 343 26.64 39.43 8.12
N SER A 344 27.21 38.27 8.43
CA SER A 344 27.79 38.00 9.74
C SER A 344 28.93 36.99 9.59
N GLU A 345 30.15 37.48 9.72
CA GLU A 345 31.39 36.71 9.73
C GLU A 345 31.47 35.85 11.00
N THR A 346 31.54 34.53 10.85
CA THR A 346 32.67 33.66 11.26
C THR A 346 32.20 32.20 11.26
N GLU A 347 32.34 31.50 10.13
CA GLU A 347 32.37 30.04 10.11
C GLU A 347 33.42 29.54 9.12
N SER A 348 34.36 28.76 9.64
CA SER A 348 35.43 28.10 8.88
C SER A 348 34.84 27.02 7.98
N THR A 349 34.80 27.27 6.68
CA THR A 349 34.27 26.36 5.67
C THR A 349 35.30 25.27 5.33
N ILE A 350 35.00 24.00 5.65
CA ILE A 350 35.76 22.85 5.14
C ILE A 350 35.30 22.59 3.69
N ILE A 351 36.16 22.91 2.73
CA ILE A 351 35.93 22.66 1.31
C ILE A 351 36.10 21.16 1.04
N ILE A 352 34.99 20.42 0.96
CA ILE A 352 34.97 19.07 0.41
C ILE A 352 34.91 19.17 -1.11
N ARG A 353 36.07 19.12 -1.77
CA ARG A 353 36.15 18.81 -3.20
C ARG A 353 35.81 17.32 -3.38
N ARG A 354 34.74 17.00 -4.11
CA ARG A 354 34.48 15.62 -4.54
C ARG A 354 34.34 15.51 -6.04
N GLU A 355 35.14 14.60 -6.57
CA GLU A 355 35.11 14.07 -7.92
C GLU A 355 33.74 13.41 -8.19
N LYS A 356 33.19 13.60 -9.39
CA LYS A 356 31.99 12.89 -9.86
C LYS A 356 32.24 11.38 -9.79
N SER A 357 31.69 10.71 -8.78
CA SER A 357 31.83 9.27 -8.58
C SER A 357 31.20 8.50 -9.75
N LYS A 358 31.98 7.62 -10.39
CA LYS A 358 31.50 6.65 -11.39
C LYS A 358 30.39 5.72 -10.86
N HIS A 359 30.21 5.65 -9.54
CA HIS A 359 29.27 4.75 -8.88
C HIS A 359 27.80 5.14 -9.07
N ASP A 360 27.49 6.44 -9.17
CA ASP A 360 26.10 6.92 -9.31
C ASP A 360 25.57 6.72 -10.74
N LYS A 361 26.45 6.84 -11.75
CA LYS A 361 26.10 6.50 -13.14
C LYS A 361 25.83 5.01 -13.31
N LYS A 362 26.61 4.14 -12.64
CA LYS A 362 26.40 2.68 -12.67
C LYS A 362 25.04 2.30 -12.08
N ARG A 363 24.61 2.93 -10.97
CA ARG A 363 23.31 2.64 -10.35
C ARG A 363 22.11 3.05 -11.20
N ILE A 364 22.18 4.19 -11.89
CA ILE A 364 21.10 4.58 -12.83
C ILE A 364 21.02 3.56 -13.97
N PHE A 365 22.19 3.14 -14.49
CA PHE A 365 22.27 2.09 -15.50
C PHE A 365 21.73 0.74 -14.98
N ASP A 366 22.05 0.32 -13.76
CA ASP A 366 21.55 -0.93 -13.16
C ASP A 366 20.00 -0.90 -13.00
N ILE A 367 19.41 0.26 -12.65
CA ILE A 367 17.95 0.43 -12.59
C ILE A 367 17.30 0.37 -13.98
N GLU A 368 17.99 0.86 -15.01
CA GLU A 368 17.55 0.74 -16.41
C GLU A 368 17.73 -0.70 -16.93
N MET A 369 18.80 -1.39 -16.54
CA MET A 369 19.14 -2.76 -16.97
C MET A 369 18.27 -3.84 -16.30
N ASP A 370 17.88 -3.65 -15.03
CA ASP A 370 16.92 -4.53 -14.36
C ASP A 370 15.52 -4.45 -15.00
N GLU A 371 15.18 -3.34 -15.67
CA GLU A 371 13.92 -3.19 -16.44
C GLU A 371 14.07 -3.63 -17.92
N GLU A 372 15.20 -3.36 -18.58
CA GLU A 372 15.47 -3.86 -19.95
C GLU A 372 15.51 -5.39 -19.98
N ASN A 373 16.01 -6.06 -18.93
CA ASN A 373 15.95 -7.52 -18.80
C ASN A 373 14.52 -8.07 -18.57
N GLU A 374 13.57 -7.26 -18.07
CA GLU A 374 12.15 -7.65 -17.99
C GLU A 374 11.40 -7.36 -19.31
N GLU A 375 11.86 -6.43 -20.15
CA GLU A 375 11.24 -6.09 -21.46
C GLU A 375 11.86 -6.86 -22.66
N GLU A 376 13.14 -7.27 -22.64
CA GLU A 376 13.81 -8.03 -23.73
C GLU A 376 13.37 -9.50 -23.85
N ASN A 377 12.70 -10.07 -22.83
CA ASN A 377 12.22 -11.45 -22.86
C ASN A 377 10.95 -11.68 -23.71
N LEU A 378 10.54 -10.72 -24.56
CA LEU A 378 9.31 -10.76 -25.35
C LEU A 378 9.47 -10.56 -26.86
N PHE A 379 10.69 -10.32 -27.37
CA PHE A 379 10.92 -10.12 -28.79
C PHE A 379 12.32 -10.58 -29.19
N ASN A 380 12.44 -11.81 -29.72
CA ASN A 380 13.47 -12.15 -30.69
C ASN A 380 13.08 -13.42 -31.46
N ASP A 381 12.71 -13.22 -32.72
CA ASP A 381 12.86 -14.24 -33.77
C ASP A 381 13.37 -13.59 -35.07
N GLU A 382 14.30 -14.31 -35.69
CA GLU A 382 14.77 -14.30 -37.09
C GLU A 382 15.49 -13.09 -37.73
N ILE A 383 16.77 -13.30 -38.07
CA ILE A 383 17.35 -12.92 -39.38
C ILE A 383 18.34 -14.00 -39.87
N PRO A 384 18.29 -14.45 -41.14
CA PRO A 384 19.26 -15.35 -41.75
C PRO A 384 20.32 -14.60 -42.59
N GLN A 385 21.55 -15.13 -42.70
CA GLN A 385 22.17 -15.60 -43.96
C GLN A 385 23.67 -15.93 -43.90
N LYS A 386 23.99 -17.02 -44.65
CA LYS A 386 25.15 -17.41 -45.46
C LYS A 386 26.51 -16.66 -45.39
N GLY A 387 27.57 -17.47 -45.44
CA GLY A 387 28.90 -17.14 -45.96
C GLY A 387 29.94 -18.23 -45.66
N ASN A 388 30.20 -19.12 -46.62
CA ASN A 388 31.22 -20.17 -46.53
C ASN A 388 32.60 -19.61 -46.86
N THR A 389 33.54 -19.71 -45.93
CA THR A 389 34.99 -19.58 -46.18
C THR A 389 35.68 -20.78 -45.55
N THR A 390 36.21 -21.66 -46.40
CA THR A 390 37.14 -22.73 -46.05
C THR A 390 38.48 -22.12 -45.66
N LEU A 391 38.80 -22.15 -44.36
CA LEU A 391 40.12 -21.82 -43.85
C LEU A 391 40.85 -23.11 -43.46
N SER A 392 42.09 -23.22 -43.88
CA SER A 392 42.97 -24.38 -43.79
C SER A 392 43.27 -24.81 -42.36
N ASN A 393 43.16 -26.13 -42.13
CA ASN A 393 43.63 -26.83 -40.95
C ASN A 393 45.16 -26.81 -40.88
N GLN A 394 45.73 -25.97 -40.01
CA GLN A 394 46.96 -26.26 -39.27
C GLN A 394 47.20 -25.10 -38.27
N ASP A 395 47.44 -25.46 -37.01
CA ASP A 395 47.89 -24.60 -35.89
C ASP A 395 46.85 -23.80 -35.09
N ILE A 396 45.80 -24.47 -34.58
CA ILE A 396 45.12 -24.02 -33.35
C ILE A 396 45.22 -25.14 -32.32
N LEU A 397 46.31 -25.09 -31.54
CA LEU A 397 46.40 -25.82 -30.28
C LEU A 397 45.36 -25.18 -29.34
N ASN A 398 44.24 -25.88 -29.14
CA ASN A 398 43.08 -25.45 -28.38
C ASN A 398 43.42 -25.30 -26.89
N ASP A 399 43.77 -24.08 -26.51
CA ASP A 399 44.11 -23.69 -25.13
C ASP A 399 42.85 -23.26 -24.34
N CYS A 400 41.71 -23.91 -24.61
CA CYS A 400 40.45 -23.68 -23.90
C CYS A 400 40.12 -24.92 -23.06
N PRO A 401 39.69 -24.74 -21.80
CA PRO A 401 39.58 -25.84 -20.85
C PRO A 401 38.45 -26.83 -21.18
N GLY A 402 37.40 -26.37 -21.87
CA GLY A 402 36.20 -27.17 -22.15
C GLY A 402 36.12 -27.72 -23.58
N PRO A 403 35.44 -28.87 -23.80
CA PRO A 403 35.20 -29.43 -25.13
C PRO A 403 34.34 -28.50 -26.01
N ASN A 404 34.46 -28.67 -27.33
CA ASN A 404 33.71 -27.89 -28.33
C ASN A 404 33.88 -26.37 -28.26
N THR A 405 35.07 -25.93 -27.84
CA THR A 405 35.45 -24.52 -27.76
C THR A 405 36.57 -24.21 -28.76
N ILE A 406 36.76 -22.93 -29.06
CA ILE A 406 37.85 -22.41 -29.87
C ILE A 406 38.28 -21.05 -29.32
N ARG A 407 39.59 -20.80 -29.23
CA ARG A 407 40.12 -19.50 -28.79
C ARG A 407 40.10 -18.51 -29.96
N VAL A 408 39.33 -17.43 -29.83
CA VAL A 408 39.22 -16.36 -30.84
C VAL A 408 39.60 -15.04 -30.19
N LYS A 409 40.71 -14.43 -30.65
CA LYS A 409 41.25 -13.17 -30.09
C LYS A 409 41.52 -13.26 -28.57
N GLY A 410 42.08 -14.39 -28.11
CA GLY A 410 42.44 -14.60 -26.71
C GLY A 410 41.28 -14.94 -25.76
N LYS A 411 40.05 -15.08 -26.24
CA LYS A 411 38.89 -15.56 -25.46
C LYS A 411 38.37 -16.87 -26.01
N CYS A 412 37.97 -17.79 -25.14
CA CYS A 412 37.32 -19.02 -25.57
C CYS A 412 35.90 -18.72 -26.05
N LYS A 413 35.50 -19.38 -27.13
CA LYS A 413 34.17 -19.28 -27.73
C LYS A 413 33.66 -20.67 -28.07
N CYS A 414 32.36 -20.89 -27.96
CA CYS A 414 31.76 -22.13 -28.43
C CYS A 414 31.89 -22.31 -29.95
N LEU A 415 32.11 -23.55 -30.39
CA LEU A 415 32.02 -23.91 -31.80
C LEU A 415 30.59 -23.72 -32.30
N LYS A 416 30.42 -23.31 -33.57
CA LYS A 416 29.12 -22.98 -34.17
C LYS A 416 28.07 -24.10 -34.07
N LYS A 417 28.47 -25.37 -33.97
CA LYS A 417 27.57 -26.53 -33.82
C LYS A 417 27.12 -26.79 -32.38
N PHE A 418 27.72 -26.11 -31.39
CA PHE A 418 27.53 -26.34 -29.96
C PHE A 418 27.26 -24.99 -29.27
N PRO A 419 26.12 -24.34 -29.52
CA PRO A 419 25.90 -22.95 -29.13
C PRO A 419 25.64 -22.75 -27.63
N PHE A 420 25.49 -23.81 -26.84
CA PHE A 420 25.12 -23.74 -25.43
C PHE A 420 26.31 -24.05 -24.52
N GLY A 421 26.34 -23.46 -23.32
CA GLY A 421 27.37 -23.68 -22.31
C GLY A 421 28.34 -22.51 -22.15
N ASP A 422 29.34 -22.72 -21.30
CA ASP A 422 30.38 -21.73 -21.03
C ASP A 422 31.73 -22.28 -21.55
N PRO A 423 32.37 -21.57 -22.50
CA PRO A 423 33.61 -22.04 -23.10
C PRO A 423 34.83 -21.99 -22.16
N ASP A 424 34.72 -21.32 -21.00
CA ASP A 424 35.80 -21.14 -20.04
C ASP A 424 35.77 -22.15 -18.88
N ILE A 425 34.77 -23.04 -18.82
CA ILE A 425 34.67 -24.11 -17.80
C ILE A 425 34.92 -25.50 -18.38
N GLU A 426 35.25 -26.48 -17.53
CA GLU A 426 35.58 -27.86 -17.95
C GLU A 426 34.47 -28.56 -18.74
N SER A 427 33.19 -28.22 -18.49
CA SER A 427 32.08 -28.79 -19.25
C SER A 427 32.01 -28.30 -20.69
N GLY A 428 32.68 -27.19 -21.00
CA GLY A 428 32.73 -26.58 -22.32
C GLY A 428 31.38 -26.23 -22.91
N CYS A 429 31.26 -26.39 -24.22
CA CYS A 429 30.03 -26.13 -24.94
C CYS A 429 29.38 -27.42 -25.45
N TRP A 430 28.06 -27.44 -25.53
CA TRP A 430 27.27 -28.58 -25.95
C TRP A 430 26.15 -28.19 -26.92
N LYS A 431 25.51 -29.20 -27.49
CA LYS A 431 24.35 -29.10 -28.35
C LYS A 431 23.28 -30.00 -27.74
N CYS A 432 22.03 -29.55 -27.71
CA CYS A 432 20.94 -30.43 -27.31
C CYS A 432 20.64 -31.45 -28.40
N ASN A 433 20.34 -32.68 -27.96
CA ASN A 433 20.02 -33.79 -28.86
C ASN A 433 18.74 -33.51 -29.64
N ASP A 434 17.76 -32.88 -28.98
CA ASP A 434 16.46 -32.52 -29.51
C ASP A 434 16.23 -31.00 -29.39
N GLN A 435 15.23 -30.49 -30.11
CA GLN A 435 14.73 -29.14 -29.88
C GLN A 435 14.00 -29.14 -28.53
N CYS A 436 14.57 -28.44 -27.54
CA CYS A 436 13.93 -28.31 -26.23
C CYS A 436 12.64 -27.52 -26.34
N ASP A 437 11.71 -27.78 -25.42
CA ASP A 437 10.53 -26.95 -25.21
C ASP A 437 10.93 -25.48 -24.97
N ASP A 438 10.10 -24.53 -25.35
CA ASP A 438 10.37 -23.09 -25.20
C ASP A 438 10.59 -22.70 -23.71
N ASN A 439 10.01 -23.46 -22.78
CA ASN A 439 10.18 -23.31 -21.34
C ASN A 439 11.27 -24.23 -20.76
N ALA A 440 12.11 -24.82 -21.59
CA ALA A 440 13.28 -25.58 -21.18
C ALA A 440 14.59 -24.86 -21.50
N VAL A 441 15.66 -25.30 -20.84
CA VAL A 441 17.04 -24.89 -21.09
C VAL A 441 17.88 -26.14 -21.38
N CYS A 442 18.80 -25.99 -22.32
CA CYS A 442 19.73 -27.03 -22.69
C CYS A 442 20.87 -27.14 -21.66
N VAL A 443 20.83 -28.13 -20.76
CA VAL A 443 21.85 -28.36 -19.74
C VAL A 443 22.88 -29.41 -20.18
N SER A 444 24.11 -29.28 -19.71
CA SER A 444 25.20 -30.21 -20.04
C SER A 444 24.85 -31.65 -19.61
N PRO A 445 25.11 -32.68 -20.44
CA PRO A 445 25.82 -32.68 -21.72
C PRO A 445 24.90 -32.62 -22.97
N GLY A 446 23.81 -31.85 -22.94
CA GLY A 446 22.85 -31.74 -24.05
C GLY A 446 21.46 -32.30 -23.73
N LYS A 447 21.06 -32.27 -22.46
CA LYS A 447 19.70 -32.64 -22.02
C LYS A 447 18.84 -31.39 -21.92
N CYS A 448 17.60 -31.48 -22.33
CA CYS A 448 16.65 -30.42 -22.05
C CYS A 448 16.15 -30.57 -20.61
N GLN A 449 16.19 -29.48 -19.85
CA GLN A 449 15.66 -29.40 -18.50
C GLN A 449 14.70 -28.22 -18.44
N CYS A 450 13.49 -28.42 -17.92
CA CYS A 450 12.56 -27.32 -17.73
C CYS A 450 13.21 -26.18 -16.92
N LYS A 451 12.97 -24.93 -17.34
CA LYS A 451 13.42 -23.74 -16.61
C LYS A 451 12.86 -23.79 -15.19
N GLU A 452 13.58 -23.17 -14.24
CA GLU A 452 13.08 -23.03 -12.87
C GLU A 452 11.67 -22.44 -12.91
N GLY A 453 10.69 -23.18 -12.38
CA GLY A 453 9.29 -22.81 -12.50
C GLY A 453 8.40 -23.86 -13.16
N PHE A 454 8.98 -24.68 -14.03
CA PHE A 454 8.22 -25.57 -14.92
C PHE A 454 8.50 -27.04 -14.59
N ASP A 455 7.56 -27.90 -14.94
CA ASP A 455 7.60 -29.35 -14.74
C ASP A 455 7.28 -30.08 -16.05
N GLY A 456 8.01 -31.16 -16.33
CA GLY A 456 7.87 -31.93 -17.56
C GLY A 456 9.14 -32.63 -18.01
N ASP A 457 9.18 -33.04 -19.27
CA ASP A 457 10.27 -33.84 -19.84
C ASP A 457 11.40 -32.99 -20.45
N GLY A 458 11.23 -31.66 -20.51
CA GLY A 458 12.21 -30.74 -21.10
C GLY A 458 12.17 -30.67 -22.62
N VAL A 459 11.66 -31.70 -23.29
CA VAL A 459 11.76 -31.86 -24.75
C VAL A 459 10.43 -31.53 -25.41
N ASN A 460 9.35 -32.20 -25.00
CA ASN A 460 8.03 -32.01 -25.59
C ASN A 460 7.14 -31.14 -24.71
N LYS A 461 7.49 -31.01 -23.43
CA LYS A 461 6.61 -30.42 -22.45
C LYS A 461 7.36 -29.84 -21.26
N CYS A 462 7.17 -28.55 -21.02
CA CYS A 462 7.45 -27.89 -19.76
C CYS A 462 6.27 -26.99 -19.38
N ASP A 463 5.38 -27.53 -18.55
CA ASP A 463 4.17 -26.83 -18.08
C ASP A 463 4.39 -26.27 -16.67
N LEU A 464 3.60 -25.28 -16.29
CA LEU A 464 3.54 -24.87 -14.89
C LEU A 464 2.94 -26.00 -14.04
N PRO A 465 3.55 -26.34 -12.88
CA PRO A 465 3.03 -27.40 -12.05
C PRO A 465 1.67 -27.00 -11.47
N LEU A 466 0.69 -27.88 -11.61
CA LEU A 466 -0.66 -27.67 -11.08
C LEU A 466 -0.64 -27.83 -9.56
N PRO A 467 -1.13 -26.84 -8.78
CA PRO A 467 -1.26 -27.00 -7.34
C PRO A 467 -2.33 -28.05 -7.04
N VAL A 468 -2.06 -28.93 -6.08
CA VAL A 468 -3.02 -29.91 -5.57
C VAL A 468 -3.57 -29.40 -4.25
N ILE A 469 -4.81 -28.92 -4.22
CA ILE A 469 -5.43 -28.43 -2.99
C ILE A 469 -5.79 -29.63 -2.11
N TYR A 470 -5.37 -29.63 -0.84
CA TYR A 470 -5.74 -30.68 0.12
C TYR A 470 -6.64 -30.17 1.25
N GLU A 471 -6.60 -28.88 1.57
CA GLU A 471 -7.41 -28.32 2.66
C GLU A 471 -7.82 -26.87 2.41
N ILE A 472 -9.00 -26.50 2.93
CA ILE A 472 -9.49 -25.13 2.96
C ILE A 472 -10.09 -24.80 4.34
N SER A 473 -9.93 -23.54 4.76
CA SER A 473 -10.49 -23.04 6.02
C SER A 473 -10.85 -21.55 5.93
N PRO A 474 -12.08 -21.12 6.27
CA PRO A 474 -13.19 -21.95 6.72
C PRO A 474 -13.88 -22.68 5.55
N LYS A 475 -14.48 -23.85 5.82
CA LYS A 475 -15.34 -24.55 4.85
C LYS A 475 -16.71 -23.90 4.68
N ASN A 476 -17.20 -23.21 5.71
CA ASN A 476 -18.50 -22.53 5.71
C ASN A 476 -18.27 -21.02 5.63
N VAL A 477 -18.81 -20.38 4.60
CA VAL A 477 -18.63 -18.95 4.33
C VAL A 477 -19.98 -18.23 4.23
N ASN A 478 -19.99 -16.94 4.51
CA ASN A 478 -21.20 -16.12 4.43
C ASN A 478 -21.48 -15.71 2.98
N LYS A 479 -22.75 -15.81 2.56
CA LYS A 479 -23.22 -15.36 1.23
C LYS A 479 -22.88 -13.89 0.92
N ASN A 480 -22.74 -13.05 1.94
CA ASN A 480 -22.36 -11.64 1.76
C ASN A 480 -20.93 -11.44 1.21
N GLY A 481 -20.10 -12.48 1.18
CA GLY A 481 -18.69 -12.39 0.82
C GLY A 481 -17.87 -11.66 1.89
N ASN A 482 -16.79 -11.00 1.45
CA ASN A 482 -15.83 -10.26 2.27
C ASN A 482 -15.16 -11.12 3.36
N GLN A 483 -14.92 -12.39 3.03
CA GLN A 483 -14.24 -13.34 3.92
C GLN A 483 -12.97 -13.84 3.26
N ASN A 484 -11.95 -14.08 4.08
CA ASN A 484 -10.72 -14.70 3.63
C ASN A 484 -10.82 -16.21 3.83
N ILE A 485 -10.43 -16.96 2.80
CA ILE A 485 -10.36 -18.41 2.80
C ILE A 485 -8.90 -18.81 2.71
N HIS A 486 -8.41 -19.47 3.75
CA HIS A 486 -7.11 -20.12 3.76
C HIS A 486 -7.19 -21.38 2.89
N VAL A 487 -6.32 -21.48 1.90
CA VAL A 487 -6.21 -22.62 1.00
C VAL A 487 -4.82 -23.21 1.17
N PHE A 488 -4.77 -24.48 1.52
CA PHE A 488 -3.55 -25.26 1.68
C PHE A 488 -3.41 -26.26 0.55
N TYR A 489 -2.22 -26.32 -0.04
CA TYR A 489 -1.98 -27.09 -1.24
C TYR A 489 -0.54 -27.62 -1.28
N GLU A 490 -0.34 -28.62 -2.12
CA GLU A 490 0.97 -29.18 -2.42
C GLU A 490 1.33 -28.97 -3.88
N ILE A 491 2.63 -28.92 -4.15
CA ILE A 491 3.22 -28.85 -5.47
C ILE A 491 4.32 -29.90 -5.50
N ASN A 492 4.42 -30.68 -6.58
CA ASN A 492 5.37 -31.80 -6.65
C ASN A 492 6.85 -31.38 -6.71
N ASN A 493 7.15 -30.10 -6.87
CA ASN A 493 8.52 -29.58 -7.04
C ASN A 493 8.79 -28.35 -6.15
N ASN A 494 10.07 -28.03 -5.95
CA ASN A 494 10.55 -26.79 -5.32
C ASN A 494 10.27 -25.58 -6.24
N PHE A 495 8.99 -25.25 -6.38
CA PHE A 495 8.48 -24.20 -7.24
C PHE A 495 8.31 -22.88 -6.48
N THR A 496 8.93 -21.81 -6.99
CA THR A 496 8.74 -20.45 -6.47
C THR A 496 7.95 -19.61 -7.47
N TYR A 497 6.74 -19.21 -7.08
CA TYR A 497 5.81 -18.45 -7.93
C TYR A 497 5.69 -16.99 -7.46
N ARG A 498 5.48 -16.09 -8.42
CA ARG A 498 5.32 -14.65 -8.17
C ARG A 498 3.88 -14.26 -7.80
N LYS A 499 2.89 -15.02 -8.30
CA LYS A 499 1.45 -14.75 -8.15
C LYS A 499 0.68 -16.05 -8.03
N VAL A 500 -0.49 -15.96 -7.40
CA VAL A 500 -1.44 -17.05 -7.25
C VAL A 500 -2.84 -16.48 -7.43
N PHE A 501 -3.70 -17.22 -8.11
CA PHE A 501 -5.08 -16.85 -8.38
C PHE A 501 -6.00 -17.88 -7.71
N CYS A 502 -7.04 -17.38 -7.08
CA CYS A 502 -8.06 -18.20 -6.42
C CYS A 502 -9.36 -18.07 -7.18
N LYS A 503 -9.98 -19.19 -7.54
CA LYS A 503 -11.31 -19.24 -8.15
C LYS A 503 -12.26 -19.95 -7.19
N ILE A 504 -13.37 -19.31 -6.88
CA ILE A 504 -14.42 -19.81 -6.00
C ILE A 504 -15.73 -19.71 -6.77
N GLY A 505 -16.17 -20.83 -7.34
CA GLY A 505 -17.27 -20.84 -8.30
C GLY A 505 -16.91 -20.14 -9.61
N SER A 506 -17.74 -19.17 -10.01
CA SER A 506 -17.50 -18.30 -11.17
C SER A 506 -16.60 -17.10 -10.87
N ALA A 507 -16.44 -16.72 -9.60
CA ALA A 507 -15.60 -15.59 -9.20
C ALA A 507 -14.13 -16.01 -9.07
N TYR A 508 -13.21 -15.12 -9.47
CA TYR A 508 -11.78 -15.29 -9.22
C TYR A 508 -11.15 -14.02 -8.64
N SER A 509 -10.07 -14.18 -7.89
CA SER A 509 -9.32 -13.10 -7.25
C SER A 509 -7.82 -13.43 -7.20
N VAL A 510 -6.98 -12.41 -7.03
CA VAL A 510 -5.55 -12.62 -6.75
C VAL A 510 -5.42 -13.03 -5.28
N GLY A 511 -4.84 -14.20 -5.03
CA GLY A 511 -4.56 -14.69 -3.68
C GLY A 511 -3.34 -14.00 -3.07
N THR A 512 -3.33 -13.88 -1.74
CA THR A 512 -2.19 -13.39 -0.98
C THR A 512 -1.41 -14.56 -0.43
N LEU A 513 -0.11 -14.62 -0.72
CA LEU A 513 0.73 -15.70 -0.23
C LEU A 513 1.10 -15.53 1.23
N ILE A 514 0.78 -16.54 2.04
CA ILE A 514 1.17 -16.59 3.45
C ILE A 514 2.43 -17.47 3.60
N SER A 515 2.50 -18.59 2.89
CA SER A 515 3.68 -19.47 2.81
C SER A 515 3.72 -20.22 1.47
N VAL A 516 4.78 -21.03 1.23
CA VAL A 516 4.95 -21.81 -0.01
C VAL A 516 3.79 -22.77 -0.28
N LYS A 517 3.11 -23.24 0.78
CA LYS A 517 1.97 -24.19 0.74
C LYS A 517 0.65 -23.57 1.23
N HIS A 518 0.59 -22.25 1.38
CA HIS A 518 -0.53 -21.58 2.04
C HIS A 518 -0.89 -20.23 1.39
N VAL A 519 -2.11 -20.16 0.85
CA VAL A 519 -2.63 -18.98 0.18
C VAL A 519 -3.88 -18.48 0.90
N LEU A 520 -4.00 -17.17 0.99
CA LEU A 520 -5.19 -16.48 1.46
C LEU A 520 -5.99 -15.97 0.26
N CYS A 521 -7.14 -16.57 0.02
CA CYS A 521 -8.07 -16.23 -1.05
C CYS A 521 -9.17 -15.31 -0.55
N TYR A 522 -9.50 -14.25 -1.30
CA TYR A 522 -10.57 -13.34 -0.94
C TYR A 522 -11.89 -13.73 -1.61
N LEU A 523 -12.93 -13.98 -0.80
CA LEU A 523 -14.26 -14.25 -1.30
C LEU A 523 -15.01 -12.94 -1.54
N SER A 524 -15.21 -12.59 -2.81
CA SER A 524 -16.10 -11.49 -3.19
C SER A 524 -17.57 -11.90 -2.99
N ARG A 525 -18.47 -10.90 -2.94
CA ARG A 525 -19.92 -11.14 -2.83
C ARG A 525 -20.39 -12.06 -3.95
N ILE A 526 -20.97 -13.20 -3.59
CA ILE A 526 -21.50 -14.15 -4.57
C ILE A 526 -22.94 -13.77 -4.89
N THR A 527 -23.22 -13.53 -6.18
CA THR A 527 -24.56 -13.17 -6.69
C THR A 527 -25.33 -14.37 -7.21
N GLU A 528 -24.71 -15.54 -7.36
CA GLU A 528 -25.38 -16.75 -7.82
C GLU A 528 -26.44 -17.21 -6.82
N ASN A 529 -27.65 -17.41 -7.32
CA ASN A 529 -28.83 -17.68 -6.49
C ASN A 529 -28.99 -19.16 -6.11
N ASP A 530 -28.30 -20.10 -6.79
CA ASP A 530 -28.76 -21.50 -6.79
C ASP A 530 -27.74 -22.53 -6.28
N SER A 531 -26.52 -22.15 -5.92
CA SER A 531 -25.49 -23.07 -5.42
C SER A 531 -25.21 -22.88 -3.93
N THR A 532 -25.44 -23.93 -3.14
CA THR A 532 -25.05 -23.99 -1.72
C THR A 532 -23.58 -24.34 -1.54
N ALA A 533 -22.90 -24.78 -2.60
CA ALA A 533 -21.50 -25.19 -2.59
C ALA A 533 -20.77 -24.62 -3.83
N PHE A 534 -19.59 -24.02 -3.60
CA PHE A 534 -18.73 -23.48 -4.64
C PHE A 534 -17.41 -24.20 -4.66
N ARG A 535 -16.99 -24.67 -5.84
CA ARG A 535 -15.69 -25.29 -6.03
C ARG A 535 -14.59 -24.25 -5.86
N VAL A 536 -13.57 -24.59 -5.09
CA VAL A 536 -12.34 -23.81 -4.94
C VAL A 536 -11.26 -24.40 -5.84
N SER A 537 -10.64 -23.54 -6.65
CA SER A 537 -9.51 -23.89 -7.51
C SER A 537 -8.40 -22.85 -7.36
N LEU A 538 -7.15 -23.29 -7.50
CA LEU A 538 -5.97 -22.44 -7.52
C LEU A 538 -5.31 -22.48 -8.89
N SER A 539 -4.66 -21.39 -9.27
CA SER A 539 -3.90 -21.26 -10.52
C SER A 539 -2.68 -20.37 -10.30
N PHE A 540 -1.58 -20.63 -11.00
CA PHE A 540 -0.38 -19.79 -10.98
C PHE A 540 -0.26 -18.87 -12.20
N ASP A 541 -1.00 -19.17 -13.28
CA ASP A 541 -0.99 -18.47 -14.57
C ASP A 541 -2.35 -17.83 -14.93
N ASN A 542 -3.39 -18.06 -14.13
CA ASN A 542 -4.79 -17.70 -14.41
C ASN A 542 -5.41 -18.44 -15.62
N GLU A 543 -4.76 -19.50 -16.10
CA GLU A 543 -5.22 -20.31 -17.25
C GLU A 543 -5.45 -21.75 -16.83
N THR A 544 -4.47 -22.35 -16.15
CA THR A 544 -4.48 -23.71 -15.66
C THR A 544 -4.91 -23.76 -14.20
N TRP A 545 -5.97 -24.52 -13.92
CA TRP A 545 -6.61 -24.55 -12.60
C TRP A 545 -6.49 -25.94 -11.96
N SER A 546 -6.32 -25.95 -10.64
CA SER A 546 -6.27 -27.16 -9.82
C SER A 546 -7.53 -28.01 -10.01
N LYS A 547 -7.36 -29.33 -10.01
CA LYS A 547 -8.38 -30.30 -10.46
C LYS A 547 -9.15 -30.96 -9.33
N GLU A 548 -8.83 -30.66 -8.08
CA GLU A 548 -9.49 -31.27 -6.93
C GLU A 548 -10.91 -30.73 -6.76
N ASN A 549 -11.78 -31.57 -6.21
CA ASN A 549 -13.19 -31.26 -5.94
C ASN A 549 -13.36 -30.83 -4.49
N ILE A 550 -12.77 -29.67 -4.14
CA ILE A 550 -12.88 -29.06 -2.82
C ILE A 550 -13.90 -27.92 -2.89
N PHE A 551 -14.83 -27.90 -1.94
CA PHE A 551 -15.97 -26.98 -1.95
C PHE A 551 -16.05 -26.15 -0.67
N VAL A 552 -16.37 -24.86 -0.82
CA VAL A 552 -16.85 -24.01 0.26
C VAL A 552 -18.37 -24.01 0.25
N PHE A 553 -18.98 -24.08 1.42
CA PHE A 553 -20.43 -24.11 1.59
C PHE A 553 -20.93 -22.74 2.07
N LEU A 554 -22.01 -22.26 1.48
CA LEU A 554 -22.66 -21.06 1.98
C LEU A 554 -23.42 -21.38 3.26
N ASN A 555 -23.00 -20.78 4.36
CA ASN A 555 -23.84 -20.70 5.53
C ASN A 555 -24.80 -19.53 5.34
N ASP A 556 -26.05 -19.84 5.01
CA ASP A 556 -27.14 -18.89 5.15
C ASP A 556 -27.34 -18.61 6.65
N GLY A 557 -26.48 -17.76 7.23
CA GLY A 557 -26.59 -17.29 8.61
C GLY A 557 -27.96 -16.67 8.93
N ASN A 558 -28.76 -16.38 7.89
CA ASN A 558 -30.14 -15.94 7.97
C ASN A 558 -31.15 -17.04 8.32
N LEU A 559 -30.87 -18.33 8.05
CA LEU A 559 -31.82 -19.41 8.37
C LEU A 559 -32.01 -19.53 9.90
N SER A 560 -30.92 -19.46 10.66
CA SER A 560 -30.93 -19.42 12.14
C SER A 560 -31.74 -18.23 12.67
N ARG A 561 -31.57 -17.04 12.07
CA ARG A 561 -32.28 -15.83 12.53
C ARG A 561 -33.77 -15.89 12.22
N ARG A 562 -34.17 -16.34 11.03
CA ARG A 562 -35.59 -16.52 10.67
C ARG A 562 -36.27 -17.58 11.54
N TYR A 563 -35.60 -18.69 11.81
CA TYR A 563 -36.15 -19.75 12.67
C TYR A 563 -36.28 -19.28 14.13
N ARG A 564 -35.30 -18.54 14.65
CA ARG A 564 -35.41 -17.91 15.99
C ARG A 564 -36.55 -16.91 16.07
N ILE A 565 -36.74 -16.06 15.05
CA ILE A 565 -37.86 -15.11 15.00
C ILE A 565 -39.20 -15.86 14.90
N GLN A 566 -39.29 -16.94 14.12
CA GLN A 566 -40.50 -17.77 14.02
C GLN A 566 -40.81 -18.48 15.34
N ILE A 567 -39.83 -19.09 16.01
CA ILE A 567 -40.01 -19.73 17.33
C ILE A 567 -40.48 -18.70 18.36
N VAL A 568 -39.79 -17.56 18.45
CA VAL A 568 -40.18 -16.49 19.38
C VAL A 568 -41.61 -16.01 19.08
N GLY A 569 -41.95 -15.82 17.80
CA GLY A 569 -43.30 -15.47 17.37
C GLY A 569 -44.35 -16.51 17.77
N GLN A 570 -44.09 -17.80 17.56
CA GLN A 570 -44.99 -18.89 17.94
C GLN A 570 -45.18 -18.98 19.46
N VAL A 571 -44.12 -18.79 20.24
CA VAL A 571 -44.18 -18.75 21.70
C VAL A 571 -45.03 -17.58 22.20
N TRP A 572 -44.89 -16.39 21.61
CA TRP A 572 -45.72 -15.23 21.94
C TRP A 572 -47.20 -15.45 21.61
N ILE A 573 -47.50 -16.04 20.45
CA ILE A 573 -48.88 -16.39 20.07
C ILE A 573 -49.48 -17.40 21.08
N PHE A 574 -48.71 -18.39 21.50
CA PHE A 574 -49.15 -19.37 22.50
C PHE A 574 -49.50 -18.71 23.84
N PHE A 575 -48.65 -17.80 24.34
CA PHE A 575 -48.95 -17.05 25.57
C PHE A 575 -50.16 -16.13 25.43
N ALA A 576 -50.36 -15.50 24.27
CA ALA A 576 -51.55 -14.68 24.01
C ALA A 576 -52.83 -15.52 24.06
N ILE A 577 -52.82 -16.72 23.47
CA ILE A 577 -53.97 -17.65 23.51
C ILE A 577 -54.26 -18.08 24.95
N ILE A 578 -53.24 -18.46 25.74
CA ILE A 578 -53.41 -18.78 27.17
C ILE A 578 -53.99 -17.59 27.93
N GLY A 579 -53.49 -16.38 27.69
CA GLY A 579 -53.99 -15.15 28.30
C GLY A 579 -55.47 -14.91 28.01
N VAL A 580 -55.91 -15.11 26.75
CA VAL A 580 -57.32 -15.00 26.36
C VAL A 580 -58.18 -16.07 27.04
N ILE A 581 -57.70 -17.32 27.10
CA ILE A 581 -58.41 -18.43 27.78
C ILE A 581 -58.55 -18.13 29.28
N LEU A 582 -57.48 -17.72 29.95
CA LEU A 582 -57.49 -17.34 31.37
C LEU A 582 -58.42 -16.16 31.64
N TYR A 583 -58.38 -15.14 30.78
CA TYR A 583 -59.29 -14.01 30.88
C TYR A 583 -60.76 -14.44 30.75
N TRP A 584 -61.07 -15.32 29.79
CA TRP A 584 -62.43 -15.86 29.62
C TRP A 584 -62.89 -16.71 30.81
N THR A 585 -62.03 -17.56 31.36
CA THR A 585 -62.38 -18.41 32.51
C THR A 585 -62.59 -17.59 33.77
N LEU A 586 -61.74 -16.59 34.04
CA LEU A 586 -61.91 -15.66 35.16
C LEU A 586 -63.18 -14.82 35.00
N LYS A 587 -63.44 -14.27 33.81
CA LYS A 587 -64.65 -13.50 33.53
C LYS A 587 -65.93 -14.33 33.72
N ASN A 588 -65.91 -15.60 33.30
CA ASN A 588 -67.05 -16.51 33.50
C ASN A 588 -67.21 -16.94 34.97
N LYS A 589 -66.12 -17.01 35.74
CA LYS A 589 -66.17 -17.27 37.18
C LYS A 589 -66.81 -16.09 37.92
N ASN A 590 -66.40 -14.85 37.62
CA ASN A 590 -66.98 -13.65 38.21
C ASN A 590 -68.48 -13.53 37.89
N LYS A 591 -68.89 -13.81 36.64
CA LYS A 591 -70.33 -13.86 36.28
C LYS A 591 -71.14 -14.91 37.05
N LYS A 592 -70.51 -16.04 37.43
CA LYS A 592 -71.18 -17.06 38.27
C LYS A 592 -71.28 -16.60 39.73
N GLU A 593 -70.30 -15.86 40.22
CA GLU A 593 -70.31 -15.31 41.59
C GLU A 593 -71.31 -14.14 41.70
N GLU A 594 -71.37 -13.23 40.73
CA GLU A 594 -72.40 -12.17 40.64
C GLU A 594 -73.81 -12.76 40.65
N LYS A 595 -74.07 -13.80 39.83
CA LYS A 595 -75.38 -14.48 39.82
C LYS A 595 -75.71 -15.18 41.14
N LYS A 596 -74.70 -15.69 41.86
CA LYS A 596 -74.91 -16.28 43.20
C LYS A 596 -75.24 -15.21 44.24
N MET A 597 -74.61 -14.04 44.15
CA MET A 597 -74.85 -12.91 45.04
C MET A 597 -76.24 -12.31 44.83
N GLU A 598 -76.68 -12.12 43.57
CA GLU A 598 -78.04 -11.67 43.25
C GLU A 598 -79.13 -12.66 43.75
N THR A 599 -78.87 -13.97 43.71
CA THR A 599 -79.82 -14.95 44.28
C THR A 599 -79.84 -14.96 45.81
N LEU A 600 -78.75 -14.57 46.47
CA LEU A 600 -78.68 -14.52 47.93
C LEU A 600 -79.43 -13.27 48.46
N ASP A 601 -79.19 -12.10 47.86
CA ASP A 601 -79.89 -10.86 48.20
C ASP A 601 -81.41 -10.95 47.97
N ARG A 602 -81.85 -11.64 46.90
CA ARG A 602 -83.27 -11.84 46.63
C ARG A 602 -83.95 -12.76 47.66
N SER A 603 -83.23 -13.73 48.22
CA SER A 603 -83.75 -14.59 49.28
C SER A 603 -83.79 -13.91 50.66
N GLU A 604 -82.88 -12.96 50.93
CA GLU A 604 -82.91 -12.16 52.16
C GLU A 604 -84.00 -11.07 52.09
N MET A 605 -84.22 -10.42 50.93
CA MET A 605 -85.30 -9.43 50.76
C MET A 605 -86.72 -10.02 50.86
N GLU A 606 -86.94 -11.29 50.53
CA GLU A 606 -88.26 -11.94 50.70
C GLU A 606 -88.55 -12.34 52.17
N SER A 607 -87.53 -12.45 53.03
CA SER A 607 -87.71 -12.71 54.47
C SER A 607 -87.86 -11.45 55.33
N PHE A 608 -87.57 -10.26 54.79
CA PHE A 608 -87.65 -8.98 55.52
C PHE A 608 -88.97 -8.21 55.32
N ASN A 609 -89.90 -8.68 54.47
CA ASN A 609 -91.18 -8.02 54.18
C ASN A 609 -92.38 -8.56 54.99
N LEU A 610 -92.16 -9.30 56.07
CA LEU A 610 -93.20 -9.67 57.03
C LEU A 610 -92.78 -9.28 58.45
N GLN A 611 -93.37 -8.18 58.93
CA GLN A 611 -93.37 -7.62 60.30
C GLN A 611 -92.60 -6.30 60.46
N ILE A 612 -93.23 -5.18 60.09
CA ILE A 612 -93.04 -3.92 60.82
C ILE A 612 -94.43 -3.27 61.00
N PRO A 613 -94.93 -3.14 62.24
CA PRO A 613 -96.17 -2.42 62.54
C PRO A 613 -95.96 -0.90 62.52
N LEU A 614 -97.02 -0.19 62.17
CA LEU A 614 -97.18 1.26 62.31
C LEU A 614 -96.74 1.73 63.71
N GLN A 615 -95.89 2.78 63.78
CA GLN A 615 -96.11 3.87 64.72
C GLN A 615 -95.31 5.15 64.37
N GLU A 616 -96.09 6.23 64.30
CA GLU A 616 -95.83 7.63 64.66
C GLU A 616 -94.68 8.43 64.03
N LEU A 617 -95.11 9.41 63.22
CA LEU A 617 -94.48 10.68 62.94
C LEU A 617 -94.32 11.53 64.23
N GLU A 618 -93.16 12.17 64.38
CA GLU A 618 -92.98 13.56 64.85
C GLU A 618 -91.53 13.95 64.46
N GLU A 619 -91.30 14.84 63.51
CA GLU A 619 -91.29 16.32 63.59
C GLU A 619 -89.92 16.92 63.98
N ILE A 620 -89.53 17.97 63.23
CA ILE A 620 -88.69 19.13 63.60
C ILE A 620 -87.19 19.14 63.22
N ASP A 621 -86.95 19.86 62.12
CA ASP A 621 -86.09 21.04 61.86
C ASP A 621 -84.57 21.10 62.10
N SER A 622 -83.96 21.81 61.12
CA SER A 622 -82.80 22.73 61.15
C SER A 622 -81.42 22.13 61.46
N ASP A 623 -80.32 22.44 60.78
CA ASP A 623 -79.91 23.50 59.83
C ASP A 623 -78.84 22.92 58.86
#